data_AF-A0A4P7JGW7-F1
#
_entry.id   AF-A0A4P7JGW7-F1
#
_cell.length_a   1.000
_cell.length_b   1.000
_cell.length_c   1.000
_cell.angle_alpha   90.00
_cell.angle_beta   90.00
_cell.angle_gamma   90.00
#
_symmetry.space_group_name_H-M   'P 1'
#
loop_
_entity.id
_entity.type
_entity.pdbx_description
1 polymer ?
#
loop_
_entity_poly.entity_id
_entity_poly.type
_entity_poly.pdbx_seq_one_letter_code
_entity_poly.pdbx_strand_id
1 'polypeptide(L)'
;MSIKTLALAVTTSIGLVLPGLVQAHMIIEDAYARSSSAVAQSGAAFMTITNHSDTDDRVVAVTSDAADHVELHTHLQDSNGVMRMIEVEDGFPVAAGQTIALMRGGDHIMFMGLTDPFIQGEELEVTISFEHAEPVTLMIPVDLERQDHGGMNHGEMDHSNMNHGSDS
;
A
#
# COMPACT_ATOMS: atom_id res chain seq x y z
N MET A 1 67.55 0.05 -46.22
CA MET A 1 66.72 -0.53 -45.14
C MET A 1 66.41 0.63 -44.17
N SER A 2 65.42 1.49 -44.41
CA SER A 2 63.98 1.33 -44.14
C SER A 2 63.66 0.77 -42.76
N ILE A 3 63.22 1.60 -41.81
CA ILE A 3 61.95 1.44 -41.08
C ILE A 3 61.48 2.82 -40.56
N LYS A 4 60.16 3.01 -40.60
CA LYS A 4 59.40 4.26 -40.47
C LYS A 4 58.98 4.55 -39.03
N THR A 5 58.75 5.82 -38.75
CA THR A 5 58.09 6.42 -37.58
C THR A 5 56.75 5.74 -37.24
N LEU A 6 56.45 5.51 -35.96
CA LEU A 6 55.10 5.18 -35.51
C LEU A 6 54.79 5.92 -34.20
N ALA A 7 53.97 6.97 -34.29
CA ALA A 7 53.39 7.64 -33.15
C ALA A 7 52.10 6.89 -32.75
N LEU A 8 52.04 6.44 -31.50
CA LEU A 8 50.87 5.77 -30.94
C LEU A 8 49.97 6.81 -30.26
N ALA A 9 48.87 7.18 -30.91
CA ALA A 9 47.83 8.02 -30.31
C ALA A 9 46.88 7.12 -29.50
N VAL A 10 46.89 7.28 -28.18
CA VAL A 10 45.92 6.62 -27.28
C VAL A 10 44.73 7.57 -27.13
N THR A 11 43.64 7.28 -27.85
CA THR A 11 42.35 7.95 -27.66
C THR A 11 41.60 7.26 -26.52
N THR A 12 41.60 7.86 -25.33
CA THR A 12 40.81 7.40 -24.20
C THR A 12 39.40 7.98 -24.32
N SER A 13 38.46 7.19 -24.79
CA SER A 13 37.04 7.56 -24.82
C SER A 13 36.48 7.57 -23.40
N ILE A 14 36.30 8.76 -22.81
CA ILE A 14 35.53 8.92 -21.57
C ILE A 14 34.06 8.70 -21.94
N GLY A 15 33.52 7.55 -21.55
CA GLY A 15 32.08 7.30 -21.56
C GLY A 15 31.42 8.16 -20.49
N LEU A 16 30.67 9.17 -20.92
CA LEU A 16 29.79 9.94 -20.04
C LEU A 16 28.64 9.04 -19.63
N VAL A 17 28.75 8.43 -18.44
CA VAL A 17 27.64 7.71 -17.82
C VAL A 17 26.71 8.77 -17.26
N LEU A 18 25.64 9.08 -17.98
CA LEU A 18 24.56 9.90 -17.42
C LEU A 18 23.91 9.06 -16.31
N PRO A 19 23.91 9.51 -15.04
CA PRO A 19 23.10 8.86 -14.03
C PRO A 19 21.64 8.95 -14.49
N GLY A 20 21.02 7.79 -14.71
CA GLY A 20 19.58 7.72 -14.97
C GLY A 20 18.87 8.44 -13.84
N LEU A 21 18.02 9.42 -14.19
CA LEU A 21 17.07 9.98 -13.25
C LEU A 21 16.18 8.83 -12.82
N VAL A 22 16.45 8.26 -11.64
CA VAL A 22 15.50 7.39 -10.96
C VAL A 22 14.35 8.30 -10.54
N GLN A 23 13.43 8.55 -11.45
CA GLN A 23 12.11 9.03 -11.05
C GLN A 23 11.45 7.83 -10.39
N ALA A 24 11.19 7.92 -9.09
CA ALA A 24 10.24 7.03 -8.45
C ALA A 24 8.89 7.29 -9.13
N HIS A 25 8.51 6.39 -10.03
CA HIS A 25 7.24 6.49 -10.75
C HIS A 25 6.06 6.09 -9.86
N MET A 26 6.31 5.36 -8.78
CA MET A 26 5.30 5.04 -7.78
C MET A 26 5.28 6.15 -6.74
N ILE A 27 4.16 6.86 -6.67
CA ILE A 27 3.90 7.88 -5.66
C ILE A 27 2.93 7.29 -4.63
N ILE A 28 3.32 7.34 -3.36
CA ILE A 28 2.50 6.86 -2.24
C ILE A 28 2.10 8.07 -1.40
N GLU A 29 0.80 8.22 -1.16
CA GLU A 29 0.21 9.37 -0.47
C GLU A 29 -0.77 8.92 0.61
N ASP A 30 -1.07 9.83 1.54
CA ASP A 30 -2.03 9.64 2.63
C ASP A 30 -1.81 8.39 3.50
N ALA A 31 -0.59 7.86 3.51
CA ALA A 31 -0.25 6.64 4.19
C ALA A 31 -0.41 6.77 5.70
N TYR A 32 -1.06 5.80 6.33
CA TYR A 32 -1.15 5.69 7.78
C TYR A 32 -1.39 4.24 8.21
N ALA A 33 -0.94 3.91 9.42
CA ALA A 33 -1.20 2.65 10.08
C ALA A 33 -2.16 2.82 11.26
N ARG A 34 -2.90 1.78 11.61
CA ARG A 34 -3.69 1.74 12.84
C ARG A 34 -3.88 0.32 13.34
N SER A 35 -4.19 0.22 14.63
CA SER A 35 -4.71 -1.00 15.25
C SER A 35 -6.11 -0.74 15.81
N SER A 36 -6.82 -1.80 16.19
CA SER A 36 -8.16 -1.70 16.80
C SER A 36 -8.10 -1.34 18.29
N SER A 37 -6.98 -1.61 18.95
CA SER A 37 -6.74 -1.29 20.36
C SER A 37 -5.25 -1.39 20.69
N ALA A 38 -4.85 -0.85 21.85
CA ALA A 38 -3.46 -0.92 22.33
C ALA A 38 -2.96 -2.35 22.65
N VAL A 39 -3.87 -3.33 22.74
CA VAL A 39 -3.52 -4.75 22.98
C VAL A 39 -3.75 -5.63 21.74
N ALA A 40 -4.10 -5.02 20.61
CA ALA A 40 -4.31 -5.74 19.37
C ALA A 40 -3.03 -6.47 18.95
N GLN A 41 -3.19 -7.71 18.50
CA GLN A 41 -2.09 -8.51 17.95
C GLN A 41 -1.92 -8.30 16.44
N SER A 42 -2.74 -7.42 15.86
CA SER A 42 -2.76 -7.10 14.45
C SER A 42 -3.05 -5.63 14.21
N GLY A 43 -2.53 -5.12 13.10
CA GLY A 43 -2.75 -3.76 12.62
C GLY A 43 -3.04 -3.76 11.12
N ALA A 44 -3.42 -2.61 10.59
CA ALA A 44 -3.60 -2.41 9.16
C ALA A 44 -3.01 -1.07 8.73
N ALA A 45 -2.49 -1.00 7.51
CA ALA A 45 -2.11 0.25 6.88
C ALA A 45 -2.91 0.51 5.60
N PHE A 46 -3.10 1.80 5.36
CA PHE A 46 -3.94 2.37 4.32
C PHE A 46 -3.16 3.50 3.66
N MET A 47 -3.33 3.67 2.36
CA MET A 47 -2.60 4.63 1.54
C MET A 47 -3.19 4.69 0.14
N THR A 48 -2.79 5.71 -0.61
CA THR A 48 -3.04 5.81 -2.05
C THR A 48 -1.75 5.56 -2.80
N ILE A 49 -1.78 4.72 -3.84
CA ILE A 49 -0.61 4.41 -4.67
C ILE A 49 -0.93 4.81 -6.10
N THR A 50 -0.15 5.72 -6.67
CA THR A 50 -0.28 6.17 -8.05
C THR A 50 0.93 5.74 -8.88
N ASN A 51 0.67 5.05 -9.99
CA ASN A 51 1.68 4.72 -10.98
C ASN A 51 1.78 5.83 -12.03
N HIS A 52 2.81 6.67 -11.92
CA HIS A 52 3.12 7.74 -12.88
C HIS A 52 3.96 7.26 -14.09
N SER A 53 4.24 5.97 -14.21
CA SER A 53 4.92 5.42 -15.39
C SER A 53 3.97 5.19 -16.56
N ASP A 54 4.54 4.84 -17.71
CA ASP A 54 3.84 4.43 -18.92
C ASP A 54 3.65 2.90 -19.03
N THR A 55 4.00 2.16 -17.98
CA THR A 55 3.96 0.69 -17.95
C THR A 55 3.05 0.21 -16.80
N ASP A 56 2.22 -0.81 -17.07
CA ASP A 56 1.40 -1.44 -16.04
C ASP A 56 2.28 -2.10 -14.99
N ASP A 57 1.87 -2.05 -13.72
CA ASP A 57 2.60 -2.68 -12.62
C ASP A 57 1.62 -3.28 -11.61
N ARG A 58 2.16 -3.83 -10.52
CA ARG A 58 1.42 -4.51 -9.48
C ARG A 58 2.19 -4.45 -8.16
N VAL A 59 1.48 -4.15 -7.07
CA VAL A 59 2.00 -4.37 -5.72
C VAL A 59 1.99 -5.86 -5.45
N VAL A 60 3.15 -6.48 -5.26
CA VAL A 60 3.29 -7.94 -5.11
C VAL A 60 3.63 -8.37 -3.70
N ALA A 61 4.23 -7.49 -2.89
CA ALA A 61 4.58 -7.80 -1.51
C ALA A 61 4.75 -6.53 -0.68
N VAL A 62 4.61 -6.68 0.63
CA VAL A 62 4.91 -5.64 1.61
C VAL A 62 5.69 -6.27 2.75
N THR A 63 6.66 -5.52 3.30
CA THR A 63 7.44 -5.94 4.45
C THR A 63 7.57 -4.81 5.46
N SER A 64 7.72 -5.18 6.74
CA SER A 64 7.98 -4.28 7.87
C SER A 64 8.53 -5.11 9.03
N ASP A 65 9.31 -4.51 9.91
CA ASP A 65 9.77 -5.11 11.17
C ASP A 65 8.76 -4.96 12.32
N ALA A 66 7.66 -4.23 12.08
CA ALA A 66 6.59 -3.99 13.05
C ALA A 66 5.70 -5.22 13.32
N ALA A 67 5.87 -6.32 12.57
CA ALA A 67 5.06 -7.53 12.72
C ALA A 67 5.79 -8.79 12.21
N ASP A 68 5.35 -9.96 12.68
CA ASP A 68 5.83 -11.27 12.21
C ASP A 68 5.50 -11.51 10.73
N HIS A 69 4.31 -11.09 10.30
CA HIS A 69 3.83 -11.21 8.93
C HIS A 69 3.17 -9.91 8.45
N VAL A 70 3.43 -9.54 7.20
CA VAL A 70 2.79 -8.41 6.53
C VAL A 70 2.27 -8.88 5.18
N GLU A 71 0.97 -8.73 4.97
CA GLU A 71 0.24 -9.34 3.84
C GLU A 71 -0.66 -8.31 3.16
N LEU A 72 -0.98 -8.56 1.88
CA LEU A 72 -1.96 -7.77 1.13
C LEU A 72 -3.33 -8.41 1.31
N HIS A 73 -4.32 -7.67 1.85
CA HIS A 73 -5.63 -8.23 2.18
C HIS A 73 -6.76 -7.46 1.48
N THR A 74 -7.82 -8.18 1.11
CA THR A 74 -9.07 -7.61 0.61
C THR A 74 -10.26 -8.03 1.46
N HIS A 75 -11.41 -7.36 1.24
CA HIS A 75 -12.66 -7.66 1.91
C HIS A 75 -13.59 -8.45 0.97
N LEU A 76 -13.89 -9.70 1.33
CA LEU A 76 -14.90 -10.50 0.63
C LEU A 76 -16.11 -10.75 1.53
N GLN A 77 -17.30 -10.51 0.99
CA GLN A 77 -18.54 -10.96 1.60
C GLN A 77 -18.77 -12.43 1.23
N ASP A 78 -18.93 -13.30 2.23
CA ASP A 78 -19.34 -14.67 1.97
C ASP A 78 -20.84 -14.78 1.65
N SER A 79 -21.28 -15.96 1.21
CA SER A 79 -22.67 -16.21 0.84
C SER A 79 -23.68 -15.98 1.97
N ASN A 80 -23.23 -15.88 3.22
CA ASN A 80 -24.06 -15.64 4.39
C ASN A 80 -24.06 -14.16 4.83
N GLY A 81 -23.44 -13.28 4.02
CA GLY A 81 -23.35 -11.85 4.31
C GLY A 81 -22.22 -11.47 5.27
N VAL A 82 -21.36 -12.42 5.66
CA VAL A 82 -20.25 -12.15 6.60
C VAL A 82 -19.05 -11.63 5.82
N MET A 83 -18.54 -10.47 6.23
CA MET A 83 -17.31 -9.90 5.70
C MET A 83 -16.10 -10.65 6.24
N ARG A 84 -15.20 -11.06 5.35
CA ARG A 84 -13.92 -11.70 5.68
C ARG A 84 -12.79 -10.91 5.07
N MET A 85 -11.72 -10.74 5.85
CA MET A 85 -10.43 -10.26 5.35
C MET A 85 -9.66 -11.49 4.87
N ILE A 86 -9.23 -11.48 3.62
CA ILE A 86 -8.46 -12.58 3.04
C ILE A 86 -7.21 -12.03 2.34
N GLU A 87 -6.13 -12.81 2.39
CA GLU A 87 -4.91 -12.51 1.66
C GLU A 87 -5.14 -12.55 0.15
N VAL A 88 -4.46 -11.66 -0.56
CA VAL A 88 -4.42 -11.55 -2.02
C VAL A 88 -3.00 -11.88 -2.48
N GLU A 89 -2.74 -13.17 -2.70
CA GLU A 89 -1.42 -13.67 -3.12
C GLU A 89 -0.98 -13.10 -4.48
N ASP A 90 -1.94 -12.85 -5.38
CA ASP A 90 -1.69 -12.25 -6.68
C ASP A 90 -1.38 -10.74 -6.61
N GLY A 91 -1.47 -10.11 -5.44
CA GLY A 91 -1.23 -8.69 -5.25
C GLY A 91 -2.23 -7.75 -5.93
N PHE A 92 -1.95 -6.44 -5.91
CA PHE A 92 -2.86 -5.40 -6.40
C PHE A 92 -2.34 -4.75 -7.69
N PRO A 93 -3.08 -4.83 -8.82
CA PRO A 93 -2.65 -4.20 -10.06
C PRO A 93 -2.71 -2.67 -9.97
N VAL A 94 -1.67 -2.00 -10.46
CA VAL A 94 -1.59 -0.54 -10.59
C VAL A 94 -1.19 -0.21 -12.02
N ALA A 95 -2.18 -0.13 -12.90
CA ALA A 95 -1.96 0.13 -14.32
C ALA A 95 -1.31 1.51 -14.56
N ALA A 96 -0.69 1.69 -15.73
CA ALA A 96 -0.01 2.93 -16.10
C ALA A 96 -0.94 4.15 -15.96
N GLY A 97 -0.46 5.19 -15.29
CA GLY A 97 -1.23 6.42 -15.03
C GLY A 97 -2.44 6.24 -14.11
N GLN A 98 -2.60 5.09 -13.45
CA GLN A 98 -3.71 4.83 -12.54
C GLN A 98 -3.30 4.97 -11.08
N THR A 99 -4.33 5.15 -10.26
CA THR A 99 -4.24 5.22 -8.80
C THR A 99 -5.09 4.12 -8.20
N ILE A 100 -4.54 3.41 -7.22
CA ILE A 100 -5.30 2.51 -6.34
C ILE A 100 -5.36 3.08 -4.93
N ALA A 101 -6.46 2.81 -4.24
CA ALA A 101 -6.66 3.22 -2.85
C ALA A 101 -6.72 1.98 -1.96
N LEU A 102 -5.76 1.87 -1.05
CA LEU A 102 -5.81 0.92 0.06
C LEU A 102 -6.53 1.59 1.22
N MET A 103 -7.77 1.19 1.48
CA MET A 103 -8.69 1.87 2.39
C MET A 103 -9.47 0.91 3.28
N ARG A 104 -9.98 1.44 4.40
CA ARG A 104 -10.81 0.68 5.34
C ARG A 104 -12.04 0.12 4.64
N GLY A 105 -12.33 -1.16 4.88
CA GLY A 105 -13.42 -1.89 4.24
C GLY A 105 -13.14 -2.35 2.80
N GLY A 106 -11.95 -2.06 2.26
CA GLY A 106 -11.49 -2.52 0.95
C GLY A 106 -10.11 -3.17 1.02
N ASP A 107 -9.30 -2.97 -0.02
CA ASP A 107 -7.92 -3.47 -0.07
C ASP A 107 -7.07 -2.74 0.98
N HIS A 108 -6.17 -3.46 1.65
CA HIS A 108 -5.32 -2.91 2.69
C HIS A 108 -4.08 -3.77 2.92
N ILE A 109 -3.11 -3.21 3.64
CA ILE A 109 -1.95 -3.94 4.13
C ILE A 109 -2.28 -4.42 5.54
N MET A 110 -2.16 -5.72 5.79
CA MET A 110 -2.45 -6.35 7.08
C MET A 110 -1.14 -6.72 7.78
N PHE A 111 -1.02 -6.34 9.05
CA PHE A 111 0.09 -6.69 9.93
C PHE A 111 -0.40 -7.73 10.94
N MET A 112 0.23 -8.89 11.01
CA MET A 112 -0.13 -9.98 11.90
C MET A 112 1.03 -10.36 12.80
N GLY A 113 0.76 -10.49 14.10
CA GLY A 113 1.79 -10.74 15.11
C GLY A 113 2.63 -9.48 15.33
N LEU A 114 1.99 -8.39 15.77
CA LEU A 114 2.70 -7.13 16.03
C LEU A 114 3.83 -7.34 17.04
N THR A 115 5.03 -6.86 16.71
CA THR A 115 6.22 -6.95 17.57
C THR A 115 6.11 -6.01 18.76
N ASP A 116 5.54 -4.83 18.54
CA ASP A 116 5.18 -3.84 19.55
C ASP A 116 3.78 -3.25 19.26
N PRO A 117 3.07 -2.75 20.29
CA PRO A 117 1.81 -2.06 20.07
C PRO A 117 1.97 -0.82 19.18
N PHE A 118 1.04 -0.61 18.26
CA PHE A 118 0.98 0.66 17.51
C PHE A 118 0.58 1.80 18.44
N ILE A 119 1.45 2.81 18.56
CA ILE A 119 1.27 3.99 19.42
C ILE A 119 0.99 5.23 18.55
N GLN A 120 -0.03 6.01 18.92
CA GLN A 120 -0.43 7.22 18.19
C GLN A 120 0.76 8.16 17.94
N GLY A 121 0.95 8.54 16.67
CA GLY A 121 1.97 9.49 16.24
C GLY A 121 3.37 8.92 16.10
N GLU A 122 3.60 7.65 16.43
CA GLU A 122 4.83 6.96 16.05
C GLU A 122 4.83 6.62 14.56
N GLU A 123 5.98 6.26 14.02
CA GLU A 123 6.13 5.91 12.61
C GLU A 123 6.60 4.46 12.47
N LEU A 124 6.11 3.78 11.44
CA LEU A 124 6.49 2.43 11.07
C LEU A 124 7.21 2.46 9.72
N GLU A 125 8.34 1.75 9.61
CA GLU A 125 8.98 1.57 8.31
C GLU A 125 8.23 0.47 7.53
N VAL A 126 7.82 0.79 6.31
CA VAL A 126 7.15 -0.14 5.41
C VAL A 126 7.87 -0.12 4.07
N THR A 127 8.12 -1.30 3.49
CA THR A 127 8.65 -1.44 2.14
C THR A 127 7.65 -2.14 1.25
N ILE A 128 7.23 -1.45 0.19
CA ILE A 128 6.29 -1.95 -0.83
C ILE A 128 7.08 -2.40 -2.03
N SER A 129 6.91 -3.66 -2.43
CA SER A 129 7.55 -4.23 -3.61
C SER A 129 6.57 -4.30 -4.77
N PHE A 130 7.06 -3.90 -5.94
CA PHE A 130 6.32 -3.91 -7.19
C PHE A 130 6.84 -5.01 -8.11
N GLU A 131 6.03 -5.42 -9.10
CA GLU A 131 6.42 -6.45 -10.06
C GLU A 131 7.52 -5.96 -11.02
N HIS A 132 7.49 -4.67 -11.37
CA HIS A 132 8.43 -4.08 -12.33
C HIS A 132 9.20 -2.88 -11.77
N ALA A 133 8.54 -2.01 -10.99
CA ALA A 133 9.20 -0.88 -10.37
C ALA A 133 10.11 -1.28 -9.20
N GLU A 134 11.07 -0.42 -8.90
CA GLU A 134 11.89 -0.55 -7.69
C GLU A 134 11.02 -0.48 -6.43
N PRO A 135 11.36 -1.24 -5.38
CA PRO A 135 10.65 -1.16 -4.11
C PRO A 135 10.69 0.26 -3.53
N VAL A 136 9.59 0.65 -2.89
CA VAL A 136 9.48 1.94 -2.20
C VAL A 136 9.42 1.69 -0.69
N THR A 137 10.41 2.20 0.02
CA THR A 137 10.45 2.22 1.49
C THR A 137 10.00 3.59 1.99
N LEU A 138 9.06 3.61 2.94
CA LEU A 138 8.54 4.82 3.54
C LEU A 138 8.24 4.64 5.04
N MET A 139 8.38 5.74 5.79
CA MET A 139 7.88 5.85 7.15
C MET A 139 6.42 6.26 7.10
N ILE A 140 5.53 5.47 7.70
CA ILE A 140 4.10 5.78 7.79
C ILE A 140 3.71 6.08 9.23
N PRO A 141 2.94 7.14 9.50
CA PRO A 141 2.50 7.46 10.84
C PRO A 141 1.42 6.48 11.30
N VAL A 142 1.44 6.16 12.59
CA VAL A 142 0.34 5.51 13.29
C VAL A 142 -0.71 6.57 13.63
N ASP A 143 -1.90 6.41 13.08
CA ASP A 143 -3.07 7.25 13.36
C ASP A 143 -4.29 6.39 13.75
N LEU A 144 -4.39 6.14 15.06
CA LEU A 144 -5.47 5.41 15.72
C LEU A 144 -6.78 6.20 15.74
N GLU A 145 -6.70 7.53 15.66
CA GLU A 145 -7.86 8.44 15.75
C GLU A 145 -8.49 8.72 14.39
N ARG A 146 -7.78 8.41 13.28
CA ARG A 146 -8.29 8.61 11.92
C ARG A 146 -9.65 7.95 11.76
N GLN A 147 -10.64 8.82 11.55
CA GLN A 147 -11.95 8.42 11.09
C GLN A 147 -11.89 8.36 9.58
N ASP A 148 -12.40 7.28 8.98
CA ASP A 148 -12.69 7.38 7.55
C ASP A 148 -13.80 8.41 7.39
N HIS A 149 -13.70 9.19 6.32
CA HIS A 149 -14.91 9.68 5.66
C HIS A 149 -15.62 8.49 4.99
N GLY A 150 -16.05 7.53 5.81
CA GLY A 150 -16.78 6.35 5.36
C GLY A 150 -18.11 6.82 4.79
N GLY A 151 -18.37 6.46 3.53
CA GLY A 151 -19.69 6.55 2.92
C GLY A 151 -20.70 5.93 3.85
N MET A 152 -21.49 6.78 4.51
CA MET A 152 -22.65 6.40 5.28
C MET A 152 -23.69 5.82 4.33
N ASN A 153 -23.59 4.55 3.96
CA ASN A 153 -24.78 3.77 3.65
C ASN A 153 -25.43 3.38 4.99
N HIS A 154 -25.98 4.39 5.66
CA HIS A 154 -27.11 4.17 6.53
C HIS A 154 -28.25 3.74 5.60
N GLY A 155 -28.39 2.42 5.41
CA GLY A 155 -29.64 1.86 4.94
C GLY A 155 -30.74 2.45 5.80
N GLU A 156 -31.60 3.24 5.15
CA GLU A 156 -32.79 3.84 5.70
C GLU A 156 -33.56 2.79 6.52
N MET A 157 -33.46 2.85 7.85
CA MET A 157 -34.39 2.13 8.71
C MET A 157 -35.71 2.90 8.68
N ASP A 158 -36.56 2.54 7.73
CA ASP A 158 -37.96 2.93 7.73
C ASP A 158 -38.65 2.33 8.96
N HIS A 159 -38.89 3.17 9.98
CA HIS A 159 -39.65 2.83 11.17
C HIS A 159 -41.15 3.16 11.02
N SER A 160 -41.72 3.08 9.80
CA SER A 160 -43.16 3.25 9.61
C SER A 160 -43.96 1.94 9.77
N ASN A 161 -43.95 1.36 10.97
CA ASN A 161 -45.11 0.59 11.46
C ASN A 161 -45.01 0.24 12.95
N MET A 162 -45.36 1.20 13.81
CA MET A 162 -45.89 0.87 15.13
C MET A 162 -47.38 1.18 15.16
N ASN A 163 -48.19 0.23 14.70
CA ASN A 163 -49.63 0.24 14.95
C ASN A 163 -49.88 -0.19 16.40
N HIS A 164 -50.04 0.78 17.31
CA HIS A 164 -50.62 0.51 18.61
C HIS A 164 -52.14 0.40 18.47
N GLY A 165 -52.62 -0.84 18.32
CA GLY A 165 -54.01 -1.18 18.60
C GLY A 165 -54.24 -1.10 20.11
N SER A 166 -54.94 -0.09 20.58
CA SER A 166 -55.58 -0.10 21.89
C SER A 166 -57.00 -0.63 21.72
N ASP A 167 -57.20 -1.85 22.20
CA ASP A 167 -58.50 -2.46 22.48
C ASP A 167 -59.09 -1.85 23.76
N SER A 168 -60.42 -1.73 23.77
CA SER A 168 -61.34 -1.35 24.88
C SER A 168 -61.74 0.13 25.00
#